data_AF-A0A1I4C114-F1
#
_entry.id   AF-A0A1I4C114-F1
#
_cell.length_a   1.000
_cell.length_b   1.000
_cell.length_c   1.000
_cell.angle_alpha   90.00
_cell.angle_beta   90.00
_cell.angle_gamma   90.00
#
_symmetry.space_group_name_H-M   'P 1'
#
loop_
_entity.id
_entity.type
_entity.pdbx_description
1 polymer ?
#
loop_
_entity_poly.entity_id
_entity_poly.type
_entity_poly.pdbx_seq_one_letter_code
_entity_poly.pdbx_strand_id
1 'polypeptide(L)'
;MIDFSEAGPGVFFGAITMVAWGIWLVLGDAASDSIDPRTAAAISYVVATTLTVVYVFLSDASLAVTPRGGLLAAVAGVFVSIGLISTYVGLSVGTATTVSTVSAMYFVVAALIGMTILGDDVTASKILGLVFAAVGVLLIAR
;
A
#
# COMPACT_ATOMS: atom_id res chain seq x y z
N MET A 1 -24.33 -13.62 -8.11
CA MET A 1 -23.55 -14.74 -7.53
C MET A 1 -22.10 -14.33 -7.62
N ILE A 2 -21.48 -14.00 -6.48
CA ILE A 2 -20.07 -13.59 -6.44
C ILE A 2 -19.25 -14.85 -6.70
N ASP A 3 -18.50 -14.87 -7.79
CA ASP A 3 -17.60 -15.97 -8.11
C ASP A 3 -16.34 -15.84 -7.23
N PHE A 4 -16.21 -16.73 -6.24
CA PHE A 4 -15.09 -16.76 -5.31
C PHE A 4 -13.88 -17.55 -5.85
N SER A 5 -13.93 -18.07 -7.07
CA SER A 5 -12.85 -18.87 -7.65
C SER A 5 -11.61 -18.04 -7.99
N GLU A 6 -11.79 -16.79 -8.45
CA GLU A 6 -10.71 -15.80 -8.58
C GLU A 6 -10.38 -15.11 -7.24
N ALA A 7 -11.33 -15.08 -6.32
CA ALA A 7 -11.15 -14.48 -5.00
C ALA A 7 -10.16 -15.27 -4.15
N GLY A 8 -10.06 -16.61 -4.28
CA GLY A 8 -9.22 -17.44 -3.41
C GLY A 8 -7.74 -16.99 -3.36
N PRO A 9 -7.01 -16.97 -4.48
CA PRO A 9 -5.60 -16.56 -4.50
C PRO A 9 -5.42 -15.06 -4.27
N GLY A 10 -6.28 -14.22 -4.85
CA GLY A 10 -6.19 -12.77 -4.72
C GLY A 10 -6.42 -12.29 -3.28
N VAL A 11 -7.44 -12.82 -2.61
CA VAL A 11 -7.72 -12.56 -1.20
C VAL A 11 -6.59 -13.08 -0.32
N PHE A 12 -6.00 -14.23 -0.66
CA PHE A 12 -4.86 -14.77 0.09
C PHE A 12 -3.65 -13.84 0.06
N PHE A 13 -3.19 -13.42 -1.12
CA PHE A 13 -2.07 -12.47 -1.23
C PHE A 13 -2.42 -11.08 -0.68
N GLY A 14 -3.68 -10.65 -0.82
CA GLY A 14 -4.19 -9.44 -0.19
C GLY A 14 -4.13 -9.50 1.33
N ALA A 15 -4.47 -10.63 1.94
CA ALA A 15 -4.40 -10.84 3.38
C ALA A 15 -2.96 -10.85 3.89
N ILE A 16 -2.04 -11.51 3.19
CA ILE A 16 -0.60 -11.45 3.49
C ILE A 16 -0.11 -10.00 3.45
N THR A 17 -0.49 -9.27 2.41
CA THR A 17 -0.16 -7.85 2.26
C THR A 17 -0.69 -7.05 3.43
N MET A 18 -1.98 -7.16 3.76
CA MET A 18 -2.60 -6.46 4.90
C MET A 18 -1.84 -6.71 6.21
N VAL A 19 -1.52 -7.96 6.53
CA VAL A 19 -0.80 -8.32 7.76
C VAL A 19 0.63 -7.77 7.74
N ALA A 20 1.35 -7.95 6.64
CA ALA A 20 2.72 -7.46 6.49
C ALA A 20 2.81 -5.94 6.62
N TRP A 21 1.88 -5.20 6.01
CA TRP A 21 1.79 -3.74 6.13
C TRP A 21 1.46 -3.29 7.56
N GLY A 22 0.58 -4.00 8.27
CA GLY A 22 0.29 -3.71 9.68
C GLY A 22 1.51 -3.90 10.58
N ILE A 23 2.23 -5.03 10.44
CA ILE A 23 3.46 -5.31 11.19
C ILE A 23 4.54 -4.28 10.85
N TRP A 24 4.73 -3.98 9.56
CA TRP A 24 5.68 -2.97 9.11
C TRP A 24 5.43 -1.62 9.78
N LEU A 25 4.18 -1.19 9.90
CA LEU A 25 3.85 0.10 10.49
C LEU A 25 4.19 0.15 11.98
N VAL A 26 3.87 -0.90 12.74
CA VAL A 26 4.22 -1.01 14.17
C VAL A 26 5.74 -0.98 14.38
N LEU A 27 6.49 -1.73 13.57
CA LEU A 27 7.95 -1.74 13.63
C LEU A 27 8.56 -0.40 13.18
N GLY A 28 7.96 0.24 12.17
CA GLY A 28 8.38 1.54 11.65
C GLY A 28 8.17 2.66 12.66
N ASP A 29 7.07 2.64 13.39
CA ASP A 29 6.77 3.56 14.50
C ASP A 29 7.81 3.40 15.62
N ALA A 30 8.01 2.18 16.11
CA ALA A 30 9.03 1.89 17.13
C ALA A 30 10.46 2.26 16.70
N ALA A 31 10.78 2.10 15.41
CA ALA A 31 12.06 2.55 14.86
C ALA A 31 12.15 4.08 14.85
N SER A 32 11.06 4.78 14.53
CA SER A 32 11.00 6.25 14.49
C SER A 32 11.12 6.90 15.86
N ASP A 33 10.79 6.18 16.93
CA ASP A 33 11.08 6.61 18.31
C ASP A 33 12.57 6.52 18.66
N SER A 34 13.31 5.64 17.97
CA SER A 34 14.71 5.34 18.28
C SER A 34 15.69 6.14 17.42
N ILE A 35 15.30 6.52 16.20
CA ILE A 35 16.12 7.26 15.22
C ILE A 35 15.26 8.22 14.40
N ASP A 36 15.89 9.14 13.65
CA ASP A 36 15.15 10.04 12.76
C ASP A 36 14.21 9.25 11.81
N PRO A 37 12.91 9.60 11.72
CA PRO A 37 11.93 8.84 10.94
C PRO A 37 12.28 8.72 9.46
N ARG A 38 12.96 9.71 8.87
CA ARG A 38 13.39 9.67 7.46
C ARG A 38 14.52 8.65 7.29
N THR A 39 15.37 8.52 8.31
CA THR A 39 16.41 7.50 8.36
C THR A 39 15.80 6.10 8.56
N ALA A 40 14.81 5.95 9.44
CA ALA A 40 14.06 4.70 9.60
C ALA A 40 13.37 4.27 8.29
N ALA A 41 12.76 5.23 7.58
CA ALA A 41 12.17 4.99 6.27
C ALA A 41 13.20 4.48 5.26
N ALA A 42 14.36 5.15 5.18
CA ALA A 42 15.44 4.77 4.27
C ALA A 42 15.94 3.35 4.53
N ILE A 43 16.19 2.99 5.80
CA ILE A 43 16.64 1.65 6.19
C ILE A 43 15.58 0.60 5.83
N SER A 44 14.32 0.85 6.20
CA SER A 44 13.20 -0.06 5.90
C SER A 44 13.10 -0.37 4.41
N TYR A 45 13.28 0.64 3.55
CA TYR A 45 13.19 0.47 2.10
C TYR A 45 14.43 -0.09 1.43
N VAL A 46 15.62 0.14 1.96
CA VAL A 46 16.83 -0.57 1.51
C VAL A 46 16.64 -2.07 1.74
N VAL A 47 16.12 -2.47 2.91
CA VAL A 47 15.83 -3.88 3.21
C VAL A 47 14.74 -4.41 2.29
N ALA A 48 13.60 -3.71 2.17
CA ALA A 48 12.49 -4.14 1.32
C ALA A 48 12.91 -4.30 -0.14
N THR A 49 13.57 -3.29 -0.71
CA THR A 49 14.07 -3.32 -2.10
C THR A 49 15.05 -4.46 -2.31
N THR A 50 15.98 -4.69 -1.38
CA THR A 50 16.94 -5.79 -1.47
C THR A 50 16.22 -7.14 -1.51
N LEU A 51 15.27 -7.38 -0.60
CA LEU A 51 14.51 -8.62 -0.56
C LEU A 51 13.65 -8.82 -1.81
N THR A 52 13.00 -7.77 -2.33
CA THR A 52 12.22 -7.84 -3.56
C THR A 52 13.09 -8.12 -4.78
N VAL A 53 14.28 -7.51 -4.88
CA VAL A 53 15.23 -7.79 -5.96
C VAL A 53 15.75 -9.23 -5.87
N VAL A 54 16.12 -9.70 -4.67
CA VAL A 54 16.50 -11.10 -4.44
C VAL A 54 15.38 -12.05 -4.86
N TYR A 55 14.12 -11.74 -4.51
CA TYR A 55 12.97 -12.54 -4.91
C TYR A 55 12.84 -12.66 -6.44
N VAL A 56 13.08 -11.58 -7.20
CA VAL A 56 13.05 -11.63 -8.67
C VAL A 56 14.11 -12.61 -9.20
N PHE A 57 15.32 -12.62 -8.63
CA PHE A 57 16.38 -13.56 -9.05
C PHE A 57 16.16 -15.02 -8.60
N LEU A 58 15.42 -15.22 -7.50
CA LEU A 58 15.08 -16.55 -6.99
C LEU A 58 13.79 -17.13 -7.58
N SER A 59 13.04 -16.33 -8.34
CA SER A 59 11.79 -16.74 -9.00
C SER A 59 12.03 -17.01 -10.48
N ASP A 60 11.08 -17.70 -11.12
CA ASP A 60 11.07 -17.93 -12.57
C ASP A 60 10.63 -16.69 -13.37
N ALA A 61 10.86 -15.48 -12.84
CA ALA A 61 10.42 -14.23 -13.44
C ALA A 61 11.21 -13.90 -14.71
N SER A 62 10.51 -13.39 -15.73
CA SER A 62 11.17 -12.81 -16.89
C SER A 62 11.84 -11.48 -16.53
N LEU A 63 13.12 -11.33 -16.84
CA LEU A 63 13.88 -10.08 -16.67
C LEU A 63 13.70 -9.11 -17.84
N ALA A 64 12.82 -9.42 -18.79
CA ALA A 64 12.57 -8.56 -19.94
C ALA A 64 11.80 -7.30 -19.52
N VAL A 65 12.37 -6.12 -19.78
CA VAL A 65 11.74 -4.83 -19.49
C VAL A 65 11.31 -4.16 -20.79
N THR A 66 10.01 -3.91 -20.94
CA THR A 66 9.50 -3.07 -22.04
C THR A 66 9.57 -1.59 -21.64
N PRO A 67 9.71 -0.64 -22.59
CA PRO A 67 9.75 0.79 -22.25
C PRO A 67 8.52 1.26 -21.46
N ARG A 68 7.32 0.82 -21.86
CA ARG A 68 6.07 1.16 -21.16
C ARG A 68 6.01 0.55 -19.76
N GLY A 69 6.35 -0.74 -19.63
CA GLY A 69 6.33 -1.43 -18.33
C GLY A 69 7.34 -0.83 -17.35
N GLY A 70 8.57 -0.58 -17.82
CA GLY A 70 9.62 0.07 -17.02
C GLY A 70 9.22 1.49 -16.57
N LEU A 71 8.63 2.29 -17.45
CA LEU A 71 8.16 3.63 -17.10
C LEU A 71 7.04 3.60 -16.06
N LEU A 72 6.03 2.74 -16.24
CA LEU A 72 4.94 2.61 -15.27
C LEU A 72 5.44 2.13 -13.90
N ALA A 73 6.36 1.15 -13.88
CA ALA A 73 6.98 0.67 -12.65
C ALA A 73 7.83 1.77 -11.96
N ALA A 74 8.58 2.55 -12.73
CA ALA A 74 9.37 3.66 -12.19
C ALA A 74 8.48 4.75 -11.58
N VAL A 75 7.40 5.13 -12.28
CA VAL A 75 6.42 6.11 -11.77
C VAL A 75 5.74 5.57 -10.52
N ALA A 76 5.34 4.30 -10.49
CA ALA A 76 4.80 3.67 -9.28
C ALA A 76 5.80 3.75 -8.11
N GLY A 77 7.09 3.49 -8.37
CA GLY A 77 8.16 3.65 -7.39
C GLY A 77 8.24 5.05 -6.78
N VAL A 78 8.06 6.11 -7.58
CA VAL A 78 8.00 7.50 -7.09
C VAL A 78 6.85 7.69 -6.09
N PHE A 79 5.64 7.23 -6.42
CA PHE A 79 4.49 7.34 -5.51
C PHE A 79 4.66 6.50 -4.24
N VAL A 80 5.28 5.33 -4.36
CA VAL A 80 5.63 4.49 -3.21
C VAL A 80 6.60 5.23 -2.28
N SER A 81 7.64 5.88 -2.81
CA SER A 81 8.56 6.68 -1.99
C SER A 81 7.88 7.87 -1.31
N ILE A 82 6.98 8.58 -2.02
CA ILE A 82 6.21 9.69 -1.43
C ILE A 82 5.34 9.17 -0.28
N GLY A 83 4.60 8.08 -0.50
CA GLY A 83 3.76 7.46 0.52
C GLY A 83 4.56 7.05 1.75
N LEU A 84 5.72 6.44 1.53
CA LEU A 84 6.59 6.00 2.61
C LEU A 84 7.10 7.16 3.47
N ILE A 85 7.68 8.18 2.84
CA ILE A 85 8.21 9.35 3.54
C ILE A 85 7.08 10.02 4.31
N SER A 86 5.90 10.16 3.68
CA SER A 86 4.71 10.74 4.32
C SER A 86 4.26 9.94 5.53
N THR A 87 4.28 8.60 5.47
CA THR A 87 3.94 7.74 6.61
C THR A 87 4.92 7.95 7.75
N TYR A 88 6.23 7.82 7.52
CA TYR A 88 7.23 7.97 8.58
C TYR A 88 7.27 9.38 9.19
N VAL A 89 7.18 10.43 8.37
CA VAL A 89 7.03 11.79 8.89
C VAL A 89 5.71 11.93 9.65
N GLY A 90 4.63 11.33 9.15
CA GLY A 90 3.32 11.30 9.83
C GLY A 90 3.39 10.67 11.22
N LEU A 91 4.12 9.57 11.38
CA LEU A 91 4.35 8.91 12.68
C LEU A 91 5.05 9.85 13.68
N SER A 92 5.91 10.75 13.20
CA SER A 92 6.59 11.72 14.09
C SER A 92 5.71 12.88 14.57
N VAL A 93 4.55 13.10 13.96
CA VAL A 93 3.64 14.23 14.26
C VAL A 93 2.22 13.80 14.66
N GLY A 94 1.95 12.50 14.66
CA GLY A 94 0.62 11.94 14.91
C GLY A 94 0.70 10.53 15.49
N THR A 95 -0.44 9.88 15.71
CA THR A 95 -0.46 8.51 16.24
C THR A 95 -0.36 7.49 15.12
N ALA A 96 0.32 6.37 15.39
CA ALA A 96 0.37 5.22 14.48
C ALA A 96 -1.03 4.77 14.03
N THR A 97 -2.02 4.79 14.93
CA THR A 97 -3.43 4.48 14.61
C THR A 97 -4.01 5.43 13.57
N THR A 98 -3.81 6.75 13.71
CA THR A 98 -4.33 7.74 12.76
C THR A 98 -3.66 7.60 11.40
N VAL A 99 -2.32 7.55 11.38
CA VAL A 99 -1.53 7.47 10.15
C VAL A 99 -1.83 6.17 9.40
N SER A 100 -1.89 5.04 10.10
CA SER A 100 -2.22 3.73 9.50
C SER A 100 -3.64 3.70 8.93
N THR A 101 -4.63 4.19 9.69
CA THR A 101 -6.04 4.15 9.27
C THR A 101 -6.26 5.01 8.02
N VAL A 102 -5.70 6.21 7.99
CA VAL A 102 -5.82 7.10 6.82
C VAL A 102 -5.03 6.55 5.64
N SER A 103 -3.77 6.13 5.85
CA SER A 103 -2.94 5.62 4.74
C SER A 103 -3.48 4.32 4.13
N ALA A 104 -4.10 3.44 4.92
CA ALA A 104 -4.74 2.22 4.44
C ALA A 104 -5.89 2.50 3.44
N MET A 105 -6.41 3.72 3.37
CA MET A 105 -7.40 4.13 2.36
C MET A 105 -6.83 4.36 0.96
N TYR A 106 -5.56 4.03 0.69
CA TYR A 106 -5.01 4.09 -0.66
C TYR A 106 -5.87 3.32 -1.67
N PHE A 107 -6.59 2.27 -1.25
CA PHE A 107 -7.50 1.53 -2.13
C PHE A 107 -8.68 2.37 -2.60
N VAL A 108 -9.13 3.36 -1.81
CA VAL A 108 -10.20 4.29 -2.22
C VAL A 108 -9.72 5.14 -3.38
N VAL A 109 -8.49 5.66 -3.30
CA VAL A 109 -7.87 6.42 -4.40
C VAL A 109 -7.72 5.54 -5.63
N ALA A 110 -7.25 4.31 -5.47
CA ALA A 110 -7.12 3.35 -6.58
C ALA A 110 -8.48 3.04 -7.23
N ALA A 111 -9.52 2.81 -6.44
CA ALA A 111 -10.88 2.56 -6.94
C ALA A 111 -11.44 3.77 -7.70
N LEU A 112 -11.23 5.00 -7.20
CA LEU A 112 -11.66 6.22 -7.89
C LEU A 112 -10.94 6.39 -9.22
N ILE A 113 -9.63 6.17 -9.28
CA ILE A 113 -8.85 6.19 -10.53
C ILE A 113 -9.36 5.11 -11.49
N GLY A 114 -9.59 3.90 -11.00
CA GLY A 114 -10.16 2.80 -11.78
C GLY A 114 -11.48 3.19 -12.45
N MET A 115 -12.41 3.70 -11.65
CA MET A 115 -13.75 4.10 -12.12
C MET A 115 -13.74 5.32 -13.06
N THR A 116 -12.82 6.27 -12.89
CA THR A 116 -12.84 7.54 -13.63
C THR A 116 -11.89 7.60 -14.82
N ILE A 117 -10.76 6.89 -14.74
CA ILE A 117 -9.68 6.95 -15.73
C ILE A 117 -9.53 5.62 -16.48
N LEU A 118 -9.63 4.49 -15.77
CA LEU A 118 -9.37 3.17 -16.36
C LEU A 118 -10.63 2.51 -16.96
N GLY A 119 -11.81 3.07 -16.68
CA GLY A 119 -13.09 2.59 -17.20
C GLY A 119 -13.69 1.43 -16.43
N ASP A 120 -13.30 1.24 -15.16
CA ASP A 120 -13.89 0.20 -14.30
C ASP A 120 -15.38 0.47 -14.06
N ASP A 121 -16.18 -0.61 -14.01
CA ASP A 121 -17.61 -0.51 -13.75
C ASP A 121 -17.92 0.21 -12.43
N VAL A 122 -18.76 1.24 -12.52
CA VAL A 122 -19.29 1.98 -11.37
C VAL A 122 -20.58 1.31 -10.91
N THR A 123 -20.52 0.62 -9.78
CA THR A 123 -21.69 -0.07 -9.19
C THR A 123 -22.09 0.55 -7.86
N ALA A 124 -23.38 0.48 -7.52
CA ALA A 124 -23.88 0.96 -6.24
C ALA A 124 -23.18 0.29 -5.05
N SER A 125 -22.87 -1.01 -5.17
CA SER A 125 -22.15 -1.76 -4.13
C SER A 125 -20.73 -1.25 -3.91
N LYS A 126 -19.97 -0.93 -4.99
CA LYS A 126 -18.63 -0.35 -4.86
C LYS A 126 -18.69 1.01 -4.17
N ILE A 127 -19.61 1.88 -4.59
CA ILE A 127 -19.80 3.21 -3.98
C ILE A 127 -20.14 3.08 -2.49
N LEU A 128 -21.08 2.21 -2.12
CA LEU A 128 -21.44 1.97 -0.72
C LEU A 128 -20.25 1.46 0.10
N GLY A 129 -19.44 0.55 -0.46
CA GLY A 129 -18.22 0.07 0.18
C GLY A 129 -17.22 1.20 0.47
N LEU A 130 -17.00 2.09 -0.51
CA LEU A 130 -16.13 3.26 -0.32
C LEU A 130 -16.66 4.24 0.73
N VAL A 131 -17.98 4.47 0.76
CA VAL A 131 -18.62 5.30 1.80
C VAL A 131 -18.44 4.68 3.18
N PHE A 132 -18.68 3.37 3.34
CA PHE A 132 -18.47 2.70 4.62
C PHE A 132 -17.01 2.71 5.06
N ALA A 133 -16.06 2.56 4.13
CA ALA A 133 -14.64 2.70 4.43
C ALA A 133 -14.30 4.10 4.96
N ALA A 134 -14.80 5.15 4.29
CA ALA A 134 -14.60 6.54 4.72
C ALA A 134 -15.20 6.79 6.11
N VAL A 135 -16.41 6.30 6.38
CA VAL A 135 -17.05 6.40 7.71
C VAL A 135 -16.22 5.66 8.75
N GLY A 136 -15.75 4.45 8.47
CA GLY A 136 -14.90 3.67 9.38
C GLY A 136 -13.63 4.43 9.77
N VAL A 137 -12.95 5.02 8.79
CA VAL A 137 -11.76 5.85 9.02
C VAL A 137 -12.08 7.07 9.86
N LEU A 138 -13.17 7.79 9.55
CA LEU A 138 -13.59 8.97 10.31
C LEU A 138 -13.93 8.65 11.78
N LEU A 139 -14.40 7.44 12.07
CA LEU A 139 -14.68 7.00 13.43
C LEU A 139 -13.42 6.62 14.20
N ILE A 140 -12.43 6.02 13.53
CA ILE A 140 -11.16 5.58 14.14
C ILE A 140 -10.16 6.74 14.30
N ALA A 141 -10.15 7.68 13.35
CA ALA A 141 -9.18 8.79 13.31
C ALA A 141 -9.59 10.02 14.15
N ARG A 142 -10.66 9.91 14.96
CA ARG A 142 -11.09 10.93 15.92
C ARG A 142 -10.63 10.59 17.33
#